data_AF-A0A4Y7TEQ1-F1
#
_entry.id   AF-A0A4Y7TEQ1-F1
#
_cell.length_a   1.000
_cell.length_b   1.000
_cell.length_c   1.000
_cell.angle_alpha   90.00
_cell.angle_beta   90.00
_cell.angle_gamma   90.00
#
_symmetry.space_group_name_H-M   'P 1'
#
loop_
_entity.id
_entity.type
_entity.pdbx_description
1 polymer ?
#
loop_
_entity_poly.entity_id
_entity_poly.type
_entity_poly.pdbx_seq_one_letter_code
_entity_poly.pdbx_strand_id
1 'polypeptide(L)'
;MLLKVSTVVFAAATFVSASPTIAKRGEATCNINVTGFTFPRSDPPPLPAGETLTTEWNYLTGRLFAESFPSGTTITVGNSTVEGPVLENGGTYHITQALGSAGVTDAEAADIVLGWAGKDVSGPFSGVLYHIDNTDCA
;
A
#
# COMPACT_ATOMS: atom_id res chain seq x y z
N MET A 1 21.96 -46.00 -49.22
CA MET A 1 22.20 -44.70 -48.57
C MET A 1 20.96 -43.84 -48.78
N LEU A 2 20.12 -43.64 -47.76
CA LEU A 2 19.00 -42.70 -47.79
C LEU A 2 19.33 -41.54 -46.86
N LEU A 3 19.55 -40.34 -47.41
CA LEU A 3 19.63 -39.10 -46.63
C LEU A 3 18.20 -38.60 -46.37
N LYS A 4 17.82 -38.51 -45.09
CA LYS A 4 16.65 -37.77 -44.63
C LYS A 4 17.09 -36.34 -44.32
N VAL A 5 16.57 -35.36 -45.06
CA VAL A 5 16.75 -33.93 -44.78
C VAL A 5 15.58 -33.50 -43.88
N SER A 6 15.87 -33.25 -42.60
CA SER A 6 14.90 -32.69 -41.66
C SER A 6 14.98 -31.17 -41.68
N THR A 7 13.92 -30.53 -42.14
CA THR A 7 13.75 -29.08 -42.18
C THR A 7 13.64 -28.52 -40.75
N VAL A 8 14.57 -27.66 -40.35
CA VAL A 8 14.50 -26.91 -39.09
C VAL A 8 13.77 -25.60 -39.38
N VAL A 9 12.55 -25.46 -38.84
CA VAL A 9 11.81 -24.20 -38.88
C VAL A 9 12.35 -23.30 -37.76
N PHE A 10 13.04 -22.21 -38.14
CA PHE A 10 13.42 -21.15 -37.22
C PHE A 10 12.19 -20.29 -36.91
N ALA A 11 11.68 -20.37 -35.68
CA ALA A 11 10.71 -19.42 -35.17
C ALA A 11 11.41 -18.07 -34.94
N ALA A 12 11.01 -17.03 -35.68
CA ALA A 12 11.47 -15.67 -35.46
C ALA A 12 10.83 -15.12 -34.18
N ALA A 13 11.63 -14.94 -33.12
CA ALA A 13 11.20 -14.20 -31.94
C ALA A 13 11.17 -12.70 -32.28
N THR A 14 9.98 -12.12 -32.34
CA THR A 14 9.82 -10.67 -32.44
C THR A 14 10.20 -10.04 -31.11
N PHE A 15 11.35 -9.38 -31.06
CA PHE A 15 11.70 -8.49 -29.95
C PHE A 15 10.79 -7.27 -30.01
N VAL A 16 9.80 -7.20 -29.12
CA VAL A 16 9.08 -5.96 -28.84
C VAL A 16 10.05 -5.07 -28.07
N SER A 17 10.64 -4.10 -28.77
CA SER A 17 11.36 -3.00 -28.14
C SER A 17 10.33 -2.12 -27.43
N ALA A 18 10.06 -2.41 -26.17
CA ALA A 18 9.38 -1.46 -25.29
C ALA A 18 10.31 -0.25 -25.14
N SER A 19 9.94 0.88 -25.76
CA SER A 19 10.57 2.17 -25.47
C SER A 19 10.52 2.39 -23.95
N PRO A 20 11.59 2.87 -23.30
CA PRO A 20 11.52 3.20 -21.90
C PRO A 20 10.52 4.34 -21.74
N THR A 21 9.30 4.02 -21.32
CA THR A 21 8.42 5.01 -20.73
C THR A 21 9.15 5.48 -19.47
N ILE A 22 9.44 6.79 -19.40
CA ILE A 22 9.92 7.38 -18.14
C ILE A 22 8.76 7.19 -17.17
N ALA A 23 8.85 6.17 -16.32
CA ALA A 23 7.88 5.93 -15.29
C ALA A 23 7.79 7.19 -14.42
N LYS A 24 6.57 7.68 -14.19
CA LYS A 24 6.34 8.80 -13.28
C LYS A 24 6.93 8.39 -11.92
N ARG A 25 7.72 9.30 -11.37
CA ARG A 25 8.33 9.17 -10.05
C ARG A 25 7.66 10.16 -9.14
N GLY A 26 7.46 9.79 -7.89
CA GLY A 26 6.98 10.70 -6.88
C GLY A 26 6.09 10.03 -5.88
N GLU A 27 4.88 9.63 -6.29
CA GLU A 27 3.77 9.33 -5.38
C GLU A 27 2.70 8.43 -6.03
N ALA A 28 2.23 7.44 -5.29
CA ALA A 28 1.02 6.67 -5.57
C ALA A 28 -0.09 7.06 -4.60
N THR A 29 -1.30 7.28 -5.12
CA THR A 29 -2.49 7.49 -4.28
C THR A 29 -3.20 6.16 -4.09
N CYS A 30 -3.31 5.74 -2.83
CA CYS A 30 -3.87 4.46 -2.47
C CYS A 30 -5.04 4.59 -1.50
N ASN A 31 -6.00 3.68 -1.65
CA ASN A 31 -7.07 3.41 -0.71
C ASN A 31 -6.68 2.22 0.16
N ILE A 32 -6.87 2.34 1.47
CA ILE A 32 -6.51 1.37 2.48
C ILE A 32 -7.77 1.13 3.32
N ASN A 33 -8.30 -0.07 3.24
CA ASN A 33 -9.47 -0.49 4.00
C ASN A 33 -9.01 -1.30 5.20
N VAL A 34 -9.49 -0.92 6.38
CA VAL A 34 -8.98 -1.47 7.64
C VAL A 34 -10.11 -1.70 8.62
N THR A 35 -9.96 -2.71 9.46
CA THR A 35 -10.89 -3.01 10.55
C THR A 35 -10.20 -2.75 11.87
N GLY A 36 -10.80 -1.87 12.70
CA GLY A 36 -10.28 -1.54 14.02
C GLY A 36 -10.83 -2.47 15.09
N PHE A 37 -9.96 -3.17 15.78
CA PHE A 37 -10.29 -3.95 16.98
C PHE A 37 -9.73 -3.25 18.20
N THR A 38 -10.55 -3.18 19.24
CA THR A 38 -10.07 -2.80 20.56
C THR A 38 -9.43 -4.04 21.19
N PHE A 39 -8.17 -3.92 21.64
CA PHE A 39 -7.51 -4.99 22.39
C PHE A 39 -8.40 -5.48 23.53
N PRO A 40 -8.24 -6.72 24.04
CA PRO A 40 -9.05 -7.26 25.14
C PRO A 40 -8.83 -6.46 26.42
N ARG A 41 -9.55 -5.34 26.49
CA ARG A 41 -9.74 -4.48 27.64
C ARG A 41 -11.18 -4.74 28.06
N SER A 42 -11.38 -4.89 29.36
CA SER A 42 -12.71 -5.01 29.96
C SER A 42 -13.61 -3.80 29.70
N ASP A 43 -13.02 -2.69 29.22
CA ASP A 43 -13.70 -1.48 28.78
C ASP A 43 -12.92 -0.88 27.59
N PRO A 44 -13.22 -1.30 26.35
CA PRO A 44 -12.49 -0.82 25.19
C PRO A 44 -12.79 0.66 24.94
N PRO A 45 -11.77 1.52 24.72
CA PRO A 45 -12.02 2.92 24.37
C PRO A 45 -12.85 2.98 23.07
N PRO A 46 -13.70 4.02 22.90
CA PRO A 46 -14.45 4.17 21.67
C PRO A 46 -13.50 4.26 20.48
N LEU A 47 -13.90 3.64 19.38
CA LEU A 47 -13.16 3.70 18.13
C LEU A 47 -12.92 5.18 17.75
N PRO A 48 -11.66 5.58 17.50
CA PRO A 48 -11.32 6.98 17.20
C PRO A 48 -11.97 7.43 15.89
N ALA A 49 -12.27 8.72 15.80
CA ALA A 49 -12.81 9.39 14.62
C ALA A 49 -12.27 10.83 14.53
N GLY A 50 -12.45 11.47 13.38
CA GLY A 50 -12.06 12.87 13.18
C GLY A 50 -10.55 13.10 13.16
N GLU A 51 -10.10 14.26 13.64
CA GLU A 51 -8.71 14.72 13.49
C GLU A 51 -7.68 13.77 14.11
N THR A 52 -7.95 13.25 15.31
CA THR A 52 -7.07 12.28 15.99
C THR A 52 -6.80 11.05 15.13
N LEU A 53 -7.85 10.55 14.45
CA LEU A 53 -7.74 9.40 13.55
C LEU A 53 -6.93 9.76 12.30
N THR A 54 -7.14 10.94 11.72
CA THR A 54 -6.36 11.41 10.57
C THR A 54 -4.88 11.56 10.92
N THR A 55 -4.55 12.12 12.08
CA THR A 55 -3.16 12.22 12.57
C THR A 55 -2.54 10.84 12.80
N GLU A 56 -3.31 9.91 13.36
CA GLU A 56 -2.87 8.53 13.57
C GLU A 56 -2.52 7.84 12.24
N TRP A 57 -3.40 7.92 11.24
CA TRP A 57 -3.16 7.31 9.94
C TRP A 57 -2.03 7.96 9.18
N ASN A 58 -1.90 9.29 9.21
CA ASN A 58 -0.72 9.98 8.66
C ASN A 58 0.59 9.44 9.22
N TYR A 59 0.63 9.21 10.54
CA TYR A 59 1.80 8.64 11.19
C TYR A 59 2.02 7.18 10.79
N LEU A 60 0.97 6.35 10.83
CA LEU A 60 1.05 4.91 10.59
C LEU A 60 1.52 4.60 9.17
N THR A 61 0.91 5.21 8.16
CA THR A 61 1.28 4.98 6.76
C THR A 61 2.66 5.53 6.43
N GLY A 62 3.03 6.70 6.98
CA GLY A 62 4.37 7.24 6.84
C GLY A 62 5.42 6.30 7.42
N ARG A 63 5.14 5.73 8.60
CA ARG A 63 6.01 4.72 9.24
C ARG A 63 6.10 3.44 8.41
N LEU A 64 4.96 2.86 8.01
CA LEU A 64 4.91 1.64 7.20
C LEU A 64 5.64 1.80 5.85
N PHE A 65 5.49 2.97 5.22
CA PHE A 65 6.17 3.26 3.97
C PHE A 65 7.69 3.40 4.19
N ALA A 66 8.11 4.11 5.24
CA ALA A 66 9.51 4.25 5.61
C ALA A 66 10.22 2.91 5.89
N GLU A 67 9.51 1.92 6.44
CA GLU A 67 10.06 0.57 6.70
C GLU A 67 10.53 -0.16 5.44
N SER A 68 10.07 0.27 4.26
CA SER A 68 10.50 -0.28 2.97
C SER A 68 11.82 0.31 2.47
N PHE A 69 12.41 1.26 3.20
CA PHE A 69 13.61 1.99 2.79
C PHE A 69 14.72 1.97 3.85
N PRO A 70 15.99 2.15 3.44
CA PRO A 70 17.07 2.41 4.38
C PRO A 70 16.79 3.64 5.26
N SER A 71 17.31 3.62 6.49
CA SER A 71 17.24 4.77 7.37
C SER A 71 17.86 6.01 6.73
N GLY A 72 17.17 7.15 6.81
CA GLY A 72 17.59 8.42 6.21
C GLY A 72 17.08 8.66 4.79
N THR A 73 16.36 7.71 4.18
CA THR A 73 15.63 7.97 2.93
C THR A 73 14.49 8.96 3.17
N THR A 74 14.48 10.05 2.42
CA THR A 74 13.34 10.99 2.41
C THR A 74 12.15 10.34 1.73
N ILE A 75 11.03 10.30 2.44
CA ILE A 75 9.72 9.89 1.91
C ILE A 75 8.80 11.10 1.82
N THR A 76 7.83 11.02 0.93
CA THR A 76 6.73 11.97 0.84
C THR A 76 5.47 11.29 1.32
N VAL A 77 4.78 11.95 2.24
CA VAL A 77 3.55 11.47 2.86
C VAL A 77 2.53 12.59 2.74
N GLY A 78 1.56 12.42 1.86
CA GLY A 78 0.42 13.34 1.76
C GLY A 78 -0.48 13.26 2.99
N ASN A 79 -1.39 14.22 3.13
CA ASN A 79 -2.44 14.12 4.14
C ASN A 79 -3.40 12.98 3.78
N SER A 80 -3.72 12.16 4.78
CA SER A 80 -4.76 11.15 4.70
C SER A 80 -6.13 11.82 4.70
N THR A 81 -7.03 11.28 3.91
CA THR A 81 -8.47 11.40 4.14
C THR A 81 -8.91 10.11 4.80
N VAL A 82 -9.58 10.21 5.95
CA VAL A 82 -10.04 9.03 6.71
C VAL A 82 -11.54 9.12 6.94
N GLU A 83 -12.26 8.08 6.54
CA GLU A 83 -13.68 7.89 6.76
C GLU A 83 -13.93 6.71 7.71
N GLY A 84 -14.99 6.79 8.51
CA GLY A 84 -15.34 5.77 9.51
C GLY A 84 -15.17 6.24 10.97
N PRO A 85 -15.37 5.34 11.95
CA PRO A 85 -15.67 3.92 11.76
C PRO A 85 -17.09 3.67 11.28
N VAL A 86 -17.27 2.71 10.36
CA VAL A 86 -18.58 2.14 10.03
C VAL A 86 -18.85 0.99 11.00
N LEU A 87 -19.63 1.27 12.05
CA LEU A 87 -19.88 0.32 13.14
C LEU A 87 -20.65 -0.93 12.70
N GLU A 88 -21.54 -0.80 11.71
CA GLU A 88 -22.32 -1.93 11.15
C GLU A 88 -21.43 -2.97 10.47
N ASN A 89 -20.21 -2.61 10.09
CA ASN A 89 -19.23 -3.49 9.46
C ASN A 89 -18.05 -3.80 10.40
N GLY A 90 -18.30 -3.88 11.72
CA GLY A 90 -17.27 -4.26 12.69
C GLY A 90 -16.21 -3.19 12.95
N GLY A 91 -16.46 -1.92 12.58
CA GLY A 91 -15.52 -0.83 12.80
C GLY A 91 -14.52 -0.65 11.65
N THR A 92 -15.02 -0.69 10.40
CA THR A 92 -14.20 -0.45 9.21
C THR A 92 -13.90 1.04 9.04
N TYR A 93 -12.68 1.33 8.57
CA TYR A 93 -12.26 2.64 8.11
C TYR A 93 -11.78 2.58 6.66
N HIS A 94 -11.97 3.69 5.96
CA HIS A 94 -11.46 3.90 4.60
C HIS A 94 -10.45 5.04 4.63
N ILE A 95 -9.20 4.74 4.27
CA ILE A 95 -8.10 5.70 4.27
C ILE A 95 -7.65 5.92 2.84
N THR A 96 -7.63 7.15 2.38
CA THR A 96 -7.03 7.52 1.10
C THR A 96 -5.81 8.37 1.35
N GLN A 97 -4.66 7.99 0.77
CA GLN A 97 -3.42 8.73 0.96
C GLN A 97 -2.45 8.59 -0.21
N ALA A 98 -1.75 9.69 -0.49
CA ALA A 98 -0.61 9.72 -1.41
C ALA A 98 0.70 9.42 -0.66
N LEU A 99 1.46 8.44 -1.15
CA LEU A 99 2.72 7.99 -0.55
C LEU A 99 3.77 7.82 -1.63
N GLY A 100 5.02 8.18 -1.33
CA GLY A 100 6.11 7.91 -2.26
C GLY A 100 7.47 8.40 -1.82
N SER A 101 8.43 8.33 -2.72
CA SER A 101 9.78 8.83 -2.52
C SER A 101 10.40 9.14 -3.88
N ALA A 102 11.31 10.12 -3.93
CA ALA A 102 12.05 10.45 -5.16
C ALA A 102 12.87 9.26 -5.70
N GLY A 103 13.20 8.29 -4.84
CA GLY A 103 13.94 7.08 -5.19
C GLY A 103 13.13 6.05 -5.98
N VAL A 104 11.80 6.12 -5.96
CA VAL A 104 10.91 5.10 -6.55
C VAL A 104 9.98 5.68 -7.60
N THR A 105 9.50 4.80 -8.47
CA THR A 105 8.39 5.04 -9.39
C THR A 105 7.06 4.97 -8.65
N ASP A 106 6.02 5.55 -9.25
CA ASP A 106 4.66 5.45 -8.71
C ASP A 106 4.22 3.98 -8.60
N ALA A 107 4.61 3.13 -9.56
CA ALA A 107 4.31 1.70 -9.52
C ALA A 107 4.99 0.99 -8.33
N GLU A 108 6.26 1.28 -8.07
CA GLU A 108 6.96 0.73 -6.90
C GLU A 108 6.35 1.24 -5.58
N ALA A 109 5.92 2.50 -5.53
CA ALA A 109 5.22 3.04 -4.36
C ALA A 109 3.86 2.33 -4.14
N ALA A 110 3.12 2.10 -5.22
CA ALA A 110 1.86 1.34 -5.18
C ALA A 110 2.10 -0.09 -4.71
N ASP A 111 3.10 -0.80 -5.26
CA ASP A 111 3.44 -2.18 -4.88
C ASP A 111 3.77 -2.29 -3.37
N ILE A 112 4.47 -1.30 -2.81
CA ILE A 112 4.74 -1.24 -1.36
C ILE A 112 3.44 -1.20 -0.56
N VAL A 113 2.51 -0.31 -0.92
CA VAL A 113 1.23 -0.15 -0.22
C VAL A 113 0.34 -1.38 -0.42
N LEU A 114 0.30 -1.94 -1.62
CA LEU A 114 -0.42 -3.19 -1.92
C LEU A 114 0.07 -4.36 -1.05
N GLY A 115 1.36 -4.37 -0.73
CA GLY A 115 1.97 -5.34 0.19
C GLY A 115 1.58 -5.19 1.67
N TRP A 116 0.74 -4.21 2.03
CA TRP A 116 0.27 -4.04 3.41
C TRP A 116 -0.98 -4.84 3.75
N ALA A 117 -1.71 -5.33 2.74
CA ALA A 117 -2.88 -6.17 2.96
C ALA A 117 -2.53 -7.38 3.86
N GLY A 118 -3.37 -7.61 4.87
CA GLY A 118 -3.21 -8.64 5.89
C GLY A 118 -2.30 -8.27 7.06
N LYS A 119 -1.70 -7.07 7.10
CA LYS A 119 -0.88 -6.62 8.24
C LYS A 119 -1.74 -6.08 9.39
N ASP A 120 -1.29 -6.34 10.61
CA ASP A 120 -1.81 -5.68 11.81
C ASP A 120 -0.92 -4.50 12.20
N VAL A 121 -1.52 -3.36 12.51
CA VAL A 121 -0.82 -2.16 12.98
C VAL A 121 -1.45 -1.60 14.24
N SER A 122 -0.61 -1.34 15.24
CA SER A 122 -1.06 -0.73 16.49
C SER A 122 -1.11 0.79 16.35
N GLY A 123 -2.28 1.38 16.57
CA GLY A 123 -2.50 2.81 16.67
C GLY A 123 -1.76 3.40 17.88
N PRO A 124 -0.73 4.25 17.69
CA PRO A 124 0.08 4.78 18.78
C PRO A 124 -0.68 5.78 19.67
N PHE A 125 -1.77 6.38 19.18
CA PHE A 125 -2.51 7.42 19.90
C PHE A 125 -3.82 6.89 20.47
N SER A 126 -4.52 6.03 19.70
CA SER A 126 -5.78 5.43 20.11
C SER A 126 -5.60 4.13 20.91
N GLY A 127 -4.48 3.44 20.73
CA GLY A 127 -4.27 2.09 21.26
C GLY A 127 -5.14 1.03 20.59
N VAL A 128 -5.78 1.34 19.46
CA VAL A 128 -6.55 0.39 18.64
C VAL A 128 -5.60 -0.49 17.83
N LEU A 129 -5.91 -1.77 17.69
CA LEU A 129 -5.24 -2.65 16.73
C LEU A 129 -6.02 -2.62 15.41
N TYR A 130 -5.40 -2.14 14.35
CA TYR A 130 -6.00 -2.15 13.03
C TYR A 130 -5.50 -3.34 12.23
N HIS A 131 -6.41 -4.06 11.61
CA HIS A 131 -6.10 -5.03 10.57
C HIS A 131 -6.29 -4.37 9.20
N ILE A 132 -5.29 -4.44 8.33
CA ILE A 132 -5.40 -3.94 6.95
C ILE A 132 -6.07 -5.01 6.10
N ASP A 133 -7.36 -4.83 5.81
CA ASP A 133 -8.16 -5.82 5.09
C ASP A 133 -7.74 -5.90 3.61
N ASN A 134 -7.60 -4.75 2.97
CA ASN A 134 -7.17 -4.64 1.59
C ASN A 134 -6.66 -3.24 1.25
N THR A 135 -6.00 -3.15 0.11
CA THR A 135 -5.38 -1.95 -0.42
C THR A 135 -5.57 -1.91 -1.93
N ASP A 136 -5.80 -0.72 -2.48
CA ASP A 136 -5.95 -0.46 -3.91
C ASP A 136 -5.25 0.85 -4.25
N CYS A 137 -4.57 0.94 -5.40
CA CYS A 137 -3.78 2.09 -5.80
C CYS A 137 -4.05 2.47 -7.25
N ALA A 138 -4.14 3.78 -7.53
CA ALA A 138 -4.38 4.34 -8.85
C ALA A 138 -3.09 4.77 -9.58
#